data_AF-A0A1F8R7Q6-F1
#
_entry.id   AF-A0A1F8R7Q6-F1
#
_cell.length_a   1.000
_cell.length_b   1.000
_cell.length_c   1.000
_cell.angle_alpha   90.00
_cell.angle_beta   90.00
_cell.angle_gamma   90.00
#
_symmetry.space_group_name_H-M   'P 1'
#
loop_
_entity.id
_entity.type
_entity.pdbx_description
1 polymer ?
#
loop_
_entity_poly.entity_id
_entity_poly.type
_entity_poly.pdbx_seq_one_letter_code
_entity_poly.pdbx_strand_id
1 'polypeptide(L)' 'MQKWEYRERMVIFAETEEGLVSEVDKWINGYGEEGWELVSAIPLIAPNQQGVAYGTVGAQYVFKRLKS' A
#
# COMPACT_ATOMS: atom_id res chain seq x y z
N MET A 1 -23.44 11.29 -14.48
CA MET A 1 -22.16 11.52 -13.78
C MET A 1 -21.56 10.17 -13.46
N GLN A 2 -20.30 9.93 -13.85
CA GLN A 2 -19.61 8.68 -13.50
C GLN A 2 -19.45 8.61 -11.98
N LYS A 3 -19.74 7.43 -11.41
CA LYS A 3 -19.52 7.16 -9.98
C LYS A 3 -18.23 6.36 -9.85
N TRP A 4 -17.38 6.76 -8.91
CA TRP A 4 -16.14 6.06 -8.59
C TRP A 4 -16.34 5.23 -7.32
N GLU A 5 -15.70 4.08 -7.26
CA GLU A 5 -15.46 3.37 -6.01
C GLU A 5 -13.97 3.32 -5.71
N TYR A 6 -13.65 3.27 -4.41
CA TYR A 6 -12.29 3.31 -3.91
C TYR A 6 -12.02 2.06 -3.06
N ARG A 7 -10.79 1.58 -3.14
CA ARG A 7 -10.27 0.49 -2.32
C ARG A 7 -8.94 0.93 -1.76
N GLU A 8 -8.65 0.54 -0.53
CA GLU A 8 -7.34 0.78 0.06
C GLU A 8 -6.76 -0.51 0.65
N ARG A 9 -5.43 -0.57 0.71
CA ARG A 9 -4.71 -1.67 1.32
C ARG A 9 -3.46 -1.15 2.03
N MET A 10 -3.44 -1.36 3.35
CA MET A 10 -2.25 -1.13 4.15
C MET A 10 -1.36 -2.36 4.10
N VAL A 11 -0.07 -2.15 3.94
CA VAL A 11 0.96 -3.18 4.04
C VAL A 11 1.99 -2.73 5.06
N ILE A 12 2.16 -3.50 6.13
CA ILE A 12 3.31 -3.38 7.02
C ILE A 12 4.36 -4.35 6.52
N PHE A 13 5.60 -3.89 6.37
CA PHE A 13 6.68 -4.73 5.90
C PHE A 13 7.05 -5.76 6.97
N ALA A 14 7.18 -7.02 6.55
CA ALA A 14 7.65 -8.08 7.41
C ALA A 14 9.18 -8.06 7.46
N GLU A 15 9.74 -8.18 8.66
CA GLU A 15 11.18 -8.37 8.85
C GLU A 15 11.55 -9.83 8.59
N THR A 16 12.51 -10.05 7.70
CA THR A 16 13.09 -11.35 7.39
C THR A 16 14.61 -11.29 7.53
N GLU A 17 15.28 -12.45 7.48
CA GLU A 17 16.76 -12.50 7.50
C GLU A 17 17.41 -11.76 6.31
N GLU A 18 16.67 -11.57 5.21
CA GLU A 18 17.11 -10.87 4.00
C GLU A 18 16.73 -9.37 4.00
N GLY A 19 15.95 -8.92 4.99
CA GLY A 19 15.52 -7.52 5.15
C GLY A 19 14.00 -7.35 5.22
N LEU A 20 13.52 -6.13 4.92
CA LEU A 20 12.09 -5.80 4.95
C LEU A 20 11.39 -6.22 3.65
N VAL A 21 10.33 -7.02 3.76
CA VAL A 21 9.55 -7.54 2.62
C VAL A 21 8.11 -7.02 2.67
N SER A 22 7.62 -6.51 1.54
CA SER A 22 6.26 -5.94 1.42
C SER A 22 5.22 -6.90 0.86
N GLU A 23 5.63 -7.97 0.18
CA GLU A 23 4.75 -8.89 -0.55
C GLU A 23 3.80 -8.20 -1.56
N VAL A 24 4.14 -7.00 -2.04
CA VAL A 24 3.28 -6.23 -2.95
C VAL A 24 3.01 -6.99 -4.26
N ASP A 25 4.02 -7.74 -4.71
CA ASP A 25 4.05 -8.58 -5.90
C ASP A 25 2.98 -9.68 -5.87
N LYS A 26 2.57 -10.14 -4.67
CA LYS A 26 1.59 -11.22 -4.52
C LYS A 26 0.15 -10.80 -4.83
N TRP A 27 -0.16 -9.51 -4.88
CA TRP A 27 -1.55 -9.07 -4.95
C TRP A 27 -1.81 -7.84 -5.83
N ILE A 28 -0.83 -6.98 -6.07
CA ILE A 28 -1.07 -5.70 -6.76
C ILE A 28 -1.54 -5.89 -8.21
N ASN A 29 -1.02 -6.91 -8.89
CA ASN A 29 -1.39 -7.22 -10.27
C ASN A 29 -2.84 -7.73 -10.36
N GLY A 30 -3.31 -8.50 -9.36
CA GLY A 30 -4.71 -8.96 -9.32
C GLY A 30 -5.70 -7.80 -9.19
N TYR A 31 -5.34 -6.72 -8.50
CA TYR A 31 -6.15 -5.50 -8.47
C TYR A 31 -6.20 -4.83 -9.86
N GLY A 32 -5.07 -4.77 -10.56
CA GLY A 32 -5.03 -4.27 -11.94
C GLY A 32 -5.92 -5.08 -12.90
N GLU A 33 -5.90 -6.41 -12.79
CA GLU A 33 -6.77 -7.31 -13.57
C GLU A 33 -8.27 -7.13 -13.27
N GLU A 34 -8.61 -6.77 -12.03
CA GLU A 34 -9.96 -6.40 -11.59
C GLU A 34 -10.40 -4.97 -12.02
N GLY A 35 -9.55 -4.27 -12.78
CA GLY A 35 -9.81 -2.92 -13.27
C GLY A 35 -9.58 -1.81 -12.24
N TRP A 36 -8.89 -2.10 -11.13
CA TRP A 36 -8.48 -1.07 -10.17
C TRP A 36 -7.24 -0.33 -10.65
N GLU A 37 -7.32 0.99 -10.66
CA GLU A 37 -6.20 1.88 -10.93
C GLU A 37 -5.57 2.35 -9.63
N LEU A 38 -4.25 2.18 -9.47
CA LEU A 38 -3.51 2.76 -8.35
C LEU A 38 -3.48 4.29 -8.48
N VAL A 39 -3.91 5.00 -7.43
CA VAL A 39 -3.95 6.47 -7.41
C VAL A 39 -3.08 7.09 -6.32
N SER A 40 -2.68 6.32 -5.31
CA SER A 40 -1.75 6.79 -4.29
C SER A 40 -0.99 5.63 -3.65
N ALA A 41 0.28 5.87 -3.33
CA ALA A 41 1.10 5.00 -2.50
C ALA A 41 1.80 5.88 -1.46
N ILE A 42 1.45 5.69 -0.18
CA ILE A 42 1.85 6.56 0.92
C ILE A 42 2.77 5.76 1.85
N PRO A 43 4.05 6.15 2.04
CA PRO A 43 4.92 5.45 2.97
C PRO A 43 4.45 5.65 4.42
N LEU A 44 4.50 4.58 5.20
CA LEU A 44 4.26 4.60 6.64
C LEU A 44 5.61 4.67 7.35
N ILE A 45 5.80 5.69 8.19
CA ILE A 45 7.06 5.95 8.87
C ILE A 45 6.82 5.80 10.37
N ALA A 46 7.57 4.91 11.03
CA ALA A 46 7.50 4.75 12.48
C ALA A 46 8.62 5.57 13.17
N PRO A 47 8.28 6.47 14.11
CA PRO A 47 9.26 7.09 14.98
C PRO A 47 9.69 6.12 16.10
N ASN A 48 10.92 6.25 16.57
CA ASN A 48 11.34 5.61 17.82
C ASN A 48 10.81 6.37 19.05
N GLN A 49 11.11 5.88 20.26
CA GLN A 49 10.67 6.52 21.52
C GLN A 49 11.16 7.97 21.69
N GLN A 50 12.21 8.37 20.97
CA GLN A 50 12.76 9.72 20.97
C GLN A 50 12.18 10.60 19.86
N GLY A 51 11.20 10.10 19.09
CA GLY A 51 10.55 10.84 18.00
C GLY A 51 11.35 10.90 16.71
N VAL A 52 12.49 10.18 16.63
CA VAL A 52 13.34 10.14 15.43
C VAL A 52 12.83 9.03 14.51
N ALA A 53 12.56 9.36 13.26
CA ALA A 53 12.10 8.41 12.25
C ALA A 53 13.28 7.63 11.66
N TYR A 54 13.27 6.29 11.80
CA TYR A 54 14.36 5.44 11.31
C TYR A 54 14.08 4.75 9.97
N GLY A 55 12.83 4.72 9.50
CA GLY A 55 12.55 4.13 8.20
C GLY A 55 11.07 3.96 7.86
N THR A 56 10.84 3.56 6.63
CA THR A 56 9.53 3.16 6.13
C THR A 56 9.22 1.76 6.64
N VAL A 57 8.17 1.64 7.47
CA VAL A 57 7.70 0.37 8.03
C VAL A 57 6.57 -0.25 7.21
N GLY A 58 6.08 0.45 6.20
CA GLY A 58 4.97 -0.01 5.39
C GLY A 58 4.55 1.00 4.34
N ALA A 59 3.45 0.70 3.64
CA ALA A 59 2.81 1.61 2.72
C ALA A 59 1.28 1.44 2.71
N GLN A 60 0.57 2.56 2.57
CA GLN A 60 -0.85 2.59 2.26
C GLN A 60 -1.04 2.77 0.75
N TYR A 61 -1.72 1.83 0.11
CA TYR A 61 -2.08 1.92 -1.30
C TYR A 61 -3.55 2.27 -1.44
N VAL A 62 -3.86 3.23 -2.31
CA VAL A 62 -5.23 3.65 -2.62
C VAL A 62 -5.49 3.44 -4.10
N PHE A 63 -6.62 2.82 -4.41
CA PHE A 63 -7.06 2.50 -5.75
C PHE A 63 -8.43 3.10 -6.03
N LYS A 64 -8.74 3.32 -7.31
CA LYS A 64 -10.07 3.67 -7.78
C LYS A 64 -10.49 2.79 -8.96
N ARG A 65 -11.79 2.66 -9.18
CA ARG A 65 -12.34 2.22 -10.47
C ARG A 65 -13.73 2.78 -10.69
N LEU A 66 -14.21 2.75 -11.93
CA LEU A 66 -15.59 3.12 -12.23
C LEU A 66 -16.54 2.12 -11.58
N LYS A 67 -17.56 2.65 -10.89
CA LYS A 67 -18.60 1.85 -10.28
C LYS A 67 -19.56 1.35 -11.37
N SER A 68 -19.60 0.02 -11.53
CA SER A 68 -20.52 -0.69 -12.43
C SER A 68 -21.99 -0.45 -12.08
#